data_AF-A0ABD3DFJ4-F1
#
_entry.id   AF-A0ABD3DFJ4-F1
#
_cell.length_a   1.000
_cell.length_b   1.000
_cell.length_c   1.000
_cell.angle_alpha   90.00
_cell.angle_beta   90.00
_cell.angle_gamma   90.00
#
_symmetry.space_group_name_H-M   'P 1'
#
loop_
_entity.id
_entity.type
_entity.pdbx_description
1 polymer ?
#
loop_
_entity_poly.entity_id
_entity_poly.type
_entity_poly.pdbx_seq_one_letter_code
_entity_poly.pdbx_strand_id
1 'polypeptide(L)'
;MNLGDAFEQKNEIAKAVEDELEKAMSAYGYQIVQTLIVDIEPDEQVKRAMNEINAAEKILQIKRAEGKAEAKYLSGLGIARQRQAIVDGLRDRVLGFSVNVPETTAKDVMDMVLVRTL
;
A
#
# COMPACT_ATOMS: atom_id res chain seq x y z
N MET A 1 5.26 -0.14 -12.00
CA MET A 1 6.18 -0.67 -13.03
C MET A 1 7.53 0.03 -12.90
N ASN A 2 8.64 -0.72 -12.89
CA ASN A 2 10.00 -0.24 -12.57
C ASN A 2 10.66 0.27 -13.87
N LEU A 3 11.72 1.07 -13.77
CA LEU A 3 12.50 1.60 -14.90
C LEU A 3 13.01 0.50 -15.87
N GLY A 4 13.00 -0.78 -15.45
CA GLY A 4 13.27 -1.94 -16.28
C GLY A 4 12.23 -2.19 -17.38
N ASP A 5 10.96 -1.88 -17.14
CA ASP A 5 9.86 -2.22 -18.05
C ASP A 5 9.95 -1.42 -19.38
N ALA A 6 10.52 -0.20 -19.33
CA ALA A 6 10.78 0.61 -20.52
C ALA A 6 12.01 0.14 -21.34
N PHE A 7 12.99 -0.48 -20.67
CA PHE A 7 14.16 -1.06 -21.34
C PHE A 7 13.84 -2.40 -21.99
N GLU A 8 13.00 -3.21 -21.34
CA GLU A 8 12.49 -4.47 -21.93
C GLU A 8 11.67 -4.20 -23.19
N GLN A 9 10.78 -3.20 -23.17
CA GLN A 9 10.00 -2.83 -24.37
C GLN A 9 10.86 -2.43 -25.56
N LYS A 10 11.93 -1.63 -25.35
CA LYS A 10 12.82 -1.25 -26.46
C LYS A 10 13.51 -2.44 -27.10
N ASN A 11 13.98 -3.39 -26.27
CA ASN A 11 14.61 -4.61 -26.77
C ASN A 11 13.63 -5.55 -27.47
N GLU A 12 12.39 -5.66 -26.98
CA GLU A 12 11.35 -6.48 -27.63
C GLU A 12 10.95 -5.90 -28.99
N ILE A 13 10.76 -4.57 -29.08
CA ILE A 13 10.44 -3.91 -30.35
C ILE A 13 11.58 -4.10 -31.35
N ALA A 14 12.83 -3.96 -30.90
CA ALA A 14 14.00 -4.16 -31.74
C ALA A 14 14.03 -5.55 -32.38
N LYS A 15 13.79 -6.56 -31.55
CA LYS A 15 13.80 -7.96 -31.97
C LYS A 15 12.64 -8.30 -32.91
N ALA A 16 11.45 -7.77 -32.65
CA ALA A 16 10.29 -7.97 -33.52
C ALA A 16 10.51 -7.39 -34.92
N VAL A 17 11.14 -6.21 -35.02
CA VAL A 17 11.49 -5.58 -36.30
C VAL A 17 12.54 -6.40 -37.05
N GLU A 18 13.55 -6.91 -36.36
CA GLU A 18 14.58 -7.78 -36.96
C GLU A 18 13.97 -9.07 -37.54
N ASP A 19 13.11 -9.75 -36.78
CA ASP A 19 12.43 -10.98 -37.20
C ASP A 19 11.52 -10.76 -38.43
N GLU A 20 10.79 -9.64 -38.49
CA GLU A 20 9.95 -9.30 -39.66
C GLU A 20 10.81 -9.00 -40.89
N LEU A 21 11.89 -8.23 -40.72
CA LEU A 21 12.76 -7.85 -41.81
C LEU A 21 13.49 -9.07 -42.38
N GLU A 22 13.95 -9.99 -41.54
CA GLU A 22 14.59 -11.23 -41.96
C GLU A 22 13.64 -12.10 -42.80
N LYS A 23 12.37 -12.25 -42.37
CA LYS A 23 11.35 -13.00 -43.14
C LYS A 23 11.05 -12.36 -44.49
N ALA A 24 10.84 -11.04 -44.51
CA ALA A 24 10.52 -10.32 -45.74
C ALA A 24 11.68 -10.39 -46.74
N MET A 25 12.91 -10.17 -46.28
CA MET A 25 14.09 -10.13 -47.15
C MET A 25 14.55 -11.50 -47.61
N SER A 26 14.32 -12.55 -46.80
CA SER A 26 14.52 -13.94 -47.20
C SER A 26 13.67 -14.33 -48.42
N ALA A 27 12.45 -13.79 -48.54
CA ALA A 27 11.60 -14.02 -49.71
C ALA A 27 12.18 -13.42 -51.01
N TYR A 28 13.04 -12.41 -50.90
CA TYR A 28 13.74 -11.79 -52.03
C TYR A 28 15.17 -12.32 -52.24
N GLY A 29 15.60 -13.33 -51.47
CA GLY A 29 16.92 -13.95 -51.58
C GLY A 29 18.05 -13.15 -50.93
N TYR A 30 17.75 -12.17 -50.08
CA TYR A 30 18.74 -11.41 -49.32
C TYR A 30 18.82 -11.91 -47.88
N GLN A 31 20.04 -12.15 -47.39
CA GLN A 31 20.30 -12.50 -46.00
C GLN A 31 20.73 -11.26 -45.22
N ILE A 32 19.98 -10.90 -44.18
CA ILE A 32 20.29 -9.79 -43.30
C ILE A 32 21.33 -10.26 -42.27
N VAL A 33 22.51 -9.63 -42.24
CA VAL A 33 23.62 -10.00 -41.34
C VAL A 33 23.53 -9.30 -39.99
N GLN A 34 23.04 -8.05 -39.98
CA GLN A 34 22.83 -7.27 -38.77
C GLN A 34 21.89 -6.09 -39.08
N THR A 35 20.92 -5.83 -38.19
CA THR A 35 20.12 -4.59 -38.21
C THR A 35 20.59 -3.62 -37.13
N LEU A 36 20.89 -2.38 -37.52
CA LEU A 36 21.28 -1.30 -36.61
C LEU A 36 20.09 -0.39 -36.37
N ILE A 37 19.53 -0.45 -35.16
CA ILE A 37 18.45 0.43 -34.74
C ILE A 37 19.06 1.68 -34.16
N VAL A 38 18.83 2.82 -34.82
CA VAL A 38 19.41 4.10 -34.44
C VAL A 38 18.61 4.72 -33.30
N ASP A 39 17.29 4.84 -33.44
CA ASP A 39 16.39 5.32 -32.40
C ASP A 39 14.97 4.75 -32.61
N ILE A 40 14.30 4.41 -31.50
CA ILE A 40 12.88 4.05 -31.48
C ILE A 40 12.16 5.18 -30.76
N GLU A 41 11.46 6.03 -31.52
CA GLU A 41 10.56 7.02 -30.98
C GLU A 41 9.12 6.49 -31.03
N PRO A 42 8.49 6.20 -29.87
CA PRO A 42 7.07 5.89 -29.86
C PRO A 42 6.26 7.12 -30.27
N ASP A 43 5.07 6.90 -30.83
CA ASP A 43 4.15 7.97 -31.19
C ASP A 43 3.80 8.87 -29.98
N GLU A 44 3.57 10.16 -30.21
CA GLU A 44 3.17 11.10 -29.15
C GLU A 44 1.96 10.61 -28.36
N GLN A 45 0.98 9.97 -29.02
CA GLN A 45 -0.19 9.43 -28.35
C GLN A 45 0.18 8.31 -27.37
N VAL A 46 1.11 7.44 -27.75
CA VAL A 46 1.60 6.35 -26.90
C VAL A 46 2.39 6.90 -25.71
N LYS A 47 3.23 7.92 -25.92
CA LYS A 47 3.96 8.60 -24.82
C LYS A 47 3.01 9.21 -23.81
N ARG A 48 1.94 9.88 -24.27
CA ARG A 48 0.93 10.47 -23.39
C ARG A 48 0.18 9.40 -22.61
N ALA A 49 -0.31 8.35 -23.29
CA ALA A 49 -1.01 7.25 -22.64
C ALA A 49 -0.15 6.56 -21.57
N MET A 50 1.13 6.27 -21.86
CA MET A 50 2.06 5.69 -20.89
C MET A 50 2.26 6.61 -19.68
N ASN A 51 2.44 7.91 -19.89
CA ASN A 51 2.62 8.86 -18.80
C ASN A 51 1.35 8.98 -17.93
N GLU A 52 0.17 8.99 -18.55
CA GLU A 52 -1.11 9.01 -17.83
C GLU A 52 -1.32 7.75 -16.99
N ILE A 53 -1.01 6.58 -17.54
CA ILE A 53 -1.08 5.29 -16.82
C ILE A 53 -0.12 5.31 -15.63
N ASN A 54 1.14 5.70 -15.85
CA ASN A 54 2.15 5.75 -14.79
C ASN A 54 1.77 6.75 -13.69
N ALA A 55 1.21 7.91 -14.06
CA ALA A 55 0.71 8.89 -13.10
C ALA A 55 -0.47 8.35 -12.29
N ALA A 56 -1.43 7.68 -12.95
CA ALA A 56 -2.58 7.08 -12.29
C ALA A 56 -2.17 5.97 -11.31
N GLU A 57 -1.25 5.09 -11.70
CA GLU A 57 -0.71 4.06 -10.81
C GLU A 57 -0.04 4.68 -9.57
N LYS A 58 0.77 5.72 -9.78
CA LYS A 58 1.44 6.43 -8.68
C LYS A 58 0.45 7.05 -7.71
N ILE A 59 -0.60 7.72 -8.22
CA ILE A 59 -1.66 8.31 -7.40
C ILE A 59 -2.39 7.21 -6.61
N LEU A 60 -2.73 6.10 -7.26
CA LEU A 60 -3.41 4.98 -6.62
C LEU A 60 -2.56 4.37 -5.50
N GLN A 61 -1.25 4.25 -5.72
CA GLN A 61 -0.31 3.75 -4.72
C GLN A 61 -0.22 4.67 -3.50
N ILE A 62 -0.16 5.99 -3.71
CA ILE A 62 -0.15 6.98 -2.63
C ILE A 62 -1.46 6.90 -1.84
N LYS A 63 -2.62 6.94 -2.50
CA LYS A 63 -3.93 6.84 -1.84
C LYS A 63 -4.09 5.56 -1.03
N ARG A 64 -3.59 4.43 -1.55
CA ARG A 64 -3.60 3.15 -0.81
C ARG A 64 -2.69 3.21 0.42
N ALA A 65 -1.53 3.87 0.33
CA ALA A 65 -0.63 4.03 1.47
C ALA A 65 -1.24 4.95 2.54
N GLU A 66 -1.81 6.08 2.14
CA GLU A 66 -2.52 7.02 3.02
C GLU A 66 -3.71 6.36 3.71
N GLY A 67 -4.58 5.67 2.96
CA GLY A 67 -5.72 4.96 3.54
C GLY A 67 -5.30 3.86 4.52
N LYS A 68 -4.19 3.16 4.27
CA LYS A 68 -3.63 2.19 5.23
C LYS A 68 -3.10 2.85 6.50
N ALA A 69 -2.48 4.01 6.40
CA ALA A 69 -1.98 4.76 7.56
C ALA A 69 -3.15 5.29 8.41
N GLU A 70 -4.16 5.88 7.76
CA GLU A 70 -5.35 6.41 8.41
C GLU A 70 -6.18 5.32 9.10
N ALA A 71 -6.36 4.17 8.44
CA ALA A 71 -7.04 3.02 9.05
C ALA A 71 -6.34 2.52 10.33
N LYS A 72 -5.01 2.46 10.34
CA LYS A 72 -4.23 2.09 11.54
C LYS A 72 -4.40 3.14 12.64
N TYR A 73 -4.40 4.42 12.30
CA TYR A 73 -4.60 5.50 13.26
C TYR A 73 -5.97 5.43 13.92
N LEU A 74 -7.04 5.31 13.12
CA LEU A 74 -8.42 5.18 13.62
C LEU A 74 -8.61 3.93 14.49
N SER A 75 -7.99 2.81 14.11
CA SER A 75 -8.00 1.59 14.92
C SER A 75 -7.35 1.80 16.30
N GLY A 76 -6.17 2.45 16.33
CA GLY A 76 -5.50 2.80 17.60
C GLY A 76 -6.34 3.74 18.46
N LEU A 77 -6.99 4.74 17.85
CA LEU A 77 -7.89 5.66 18.55
C LEU A 77 -9.10 4.92 19.14
N GLY A 78 -9.68 3.97 18.40
CA GLY A 78 -10.79 3.15 18.87
C GLY A 78 -10.41 2.33 20.12
N ILE A 79 -9.25 1.69 20.11
CA ILE A 79 -8.74 0.93 21.26
C ILE A 79 -8.50 1.85 22.45
N ALA A 80 -7.91 3.03 22.23
CA ALA A 80 -7.68 4.00 23.31
C ALA A 80 -9.00 4.49 23.93
N ARG A 81 -10.00 4.82 23.10
CA ARG A 81 -11.33 5.21 23.58
C ARG A 81 -12.03 4.08 24.34
N GLN A 82 -11.92 2.84 23.87
CA GLN A 82 -12.43 1.68 24.60
C GLN A 82 -11.77 1.53 25.97
N ARG A 83 -10.44 1.67 26.05
CA ARG A 83 -9.71 1.63 27.32
C ARG A 83 -10.16 2.74 28.27
N GLN A 84 -10.36 3.95 27.77
CA GLN A 84 -10.85 5.07 28.57
C GLN A 84 -12.23 4.77 29.16
N ALA A 85 -13.17 4.28 28.34
CA ALA A 85 -14.51 3.90 28.80
C ALA A 85 -14.49 2.78 29.86
N ILE A 86 -13.55 1.84 29.77
CA ILE A 86 -13.37 0.79 30.79
C ILE A 86 -12.89 1.39 32.11
N VAL A 87 -11.90 2.30 32.06
CA VAL A 87 -11.36 2.97 33.24
C VAL A 87 -12.43 3.84 33.91
N ASP A 88 -13.18 4.60 33.13
CA ASP A 88 -14.27 5.44 33.63
C ASP A 88 -15.39 4.58 34.24
N GLY A 89 -15.79 3.50 33.57
CA GLY A 89 -16.79 2.57 34.12
C GLY A 89 -16.30 1.80 35.35
N LEU A 90 -15.00 1.53 35.49
CA LEU A 90 -14.44 0.98 36.72
C LEU A 90 -14.48 2.01 37.85
N ARG A 91 -14.13 3.27 37.56
CA ARG A 91 -14.20 4.37 38.53
C ARG A 91 -15.61 4.56 39.07
N ASP A 92 -16.62 4.57 38.20
CA ASP A 92 -18.03 4.69 38.60
C ASP A 92 -18.48 3.52 39.48
N ARG A 93 -18.04 2.29 39.16
CA ARG A 93 -18.31 1.11 40.01
C ARG A 93 -17.64 1.20 41.38
N VAL A 94 -16.41 1.70 41.46
CA VAL A 94 -15.71 1.91 42.75
C VAL A 94 -16.41 2.98 43.59
N LEU A 95 -16.83 4.09 42.98
CA LEU A 95 -17.59 5.14 43.67
C LEU A 95 -18.95 4.62 44.17
N GLY A 96 -19.69 3.89 43.33
CA GLY A 96 -20.97 3.30 43.70
C GLY A 96 -20.88 2.23 44.80
N PHE A 97 -19.77 1.49 44.88
CA PHE A 97 -19.53 0.52 45.94
C PHE A 97 -19.19 1.21 47.28
N SER A 98 -18.38 2.28 47.24
CA SER A 98 -18.03 3.07 48.43
C SER A 98 -19.22 3.74 49.11
N VAL A 99 -20.32 3.99 48.38
CA VAL A 99 -21.56 4.57 48.93
C VAL A 99 -22.45 3.52 49.58
N ASN A 100 -22.43 2.27 49.09
CA ASN A 100 -23.33 1.20 49.53
C ASN A 100 -22.75 0.30 50.65
N VAL A 101 -21.45 0.39 50.93
CA VAL A 101 -20.79 -0.40 51.98
C VAL A 101 -20.05 0.55 52.92
N PRO A 102 -20.56 0.80 54.15
CA PRO A 102 -19.82 1.54 55.15
C PRO A 102 -18.62 0.68 55.62
N GLU A 103 -17.43 1.30 55.69
CA GLU A 103 -16.14 0.76 56.17
C GLU A 103 -15.08 0.32 55.12
N THR A 104 -15.34 0.39 53.81
CA THR A 104 -14.28 0.13 52.80
C THR A 104 -13.79 1.40 52.10
N THR A 105 -12.47 1.59 52.04
CA THR A 105 -11.84 2.69 51.31
C THR A 105 -11.63 2.31 49.84
N ALA A 106 -11.73 3.26 48.91
CA ALA A 106 -11.50 3.02 47.47
C ALA A 106 -10.14 2.34 47.15
N LYS A 107 -9.16 2.49 48.04
CA LYS A 107 -7.84 1.84 47.97
C LYS A 107 -7.91 0.33 48.22
N ASP A 108 -8.68 -0.11 49.22
CA ASP A 108 -8.80 -1.54 49.57
C ASP A 108 -9.51 -2.34 48.47
N VAL A 109 -10.48 -1.70 47.79
CA VAL A 109 -11.20 -2.30 46.65
C VAL A 109 -10.30 -2.46 45.43
N MET A 110 -9.45 -1.48 45.13
CA MET A 110 -8.47 -1.55 44.03
C MET A 110 -7.43 -2.65 44.28
N ASP A 111 -6.88 -2.73 45.50
CA ASP A 111 -5.89 -3.74 45.87
C ASP A 111 -6.48 -5.16 45.81
N MET A 112 -7.74 -5.35 46.21
CA MET A 112 -8.44 -6.65 46.11
C MET A 112 -8.68 -7.09 44.65
N VAL A 113 -8.97 -6.16 43.73
CA VAL A 113 -9.15 -6.48 42.29
C VAL A 113 -7.81 -6.85 41.65
N LEU A 114 -6.75 -6.11 41.95
CA LEU A 114 -5.41 -6.36 41.41
C LEU A 114 -4.84 -7.71 41.86
N VAL A 115 -5.07 -8.12 43.10
CA VAL A 115 -4.65 -9.42 43.64
C VAL A 115 -5.43 -10.60 43.01
N ARG A 116 -6.64 -10.37 42.48
CA ARG A 116 -7.47 -11.42 41.89
C ARG A 116 -7.30 -11.58 40.37
N THR A 117 -6.75 -10.58 39.68
CA THR A 117 -6.51 -10.62 38.22
C THR A 117 -5.06 -10.92 37.81
N LEU A 118 -4.14 -11.06 38.76
CA LEU A 118 -2.83 -11.71 38.55
C LEU A 118 -2.96 -13.20 38.85
#